data_AF-A0A2D9WG93-F1
#
_entry.id   AF-A0A2D9WG93-F1
#
_cell.length_a   1.000
_cell.length_b   1.000
_cell.length_c   1.000
_cell.angle_alpha   90.00
_cell.angle_beta   90.00
_cell.angle_gamma   90.00
#
_symmetry.space_group_name_H-M   'P 1'
#
loop_
_entity.id
_entity.type
_entity.pdbx_description
1 polymer ?
#
loop_
_entity_poly.entity_id
_entity_poly.type
_entity_poly.pdbx_seq_one_letter_code
_entity_poly.pdbx_strand_id
1 'polypeptide(L)'
;MTIKRSNSYRSGPDENGHFGIFGGRYVAETLMPLILDVEKSYNEAKSDPLFHDELQDYLKNYVGRPSPLYFASRLTEHYGGAKIYFKRDELNHTGAHKINNCIGQILLARRMGKRRIIAETGAGQHGVATATVCALFGLECVVYMGATDIERQAPNVFRMKLLGADVKPVESGTATLKDAMNEALRDWVANVDDTYYLIGTAAGPHPYPSMVRDCALARRVWLSSLAALAGEIILNGGQKAF
;
A
#
# COMPACT_ATOMS: atom_id res chain seq x y z
N MET A 1 -17.83 1.97 -35.44
CA MET A 1 -16.46 1.90 -34.87
C MET A 1 -16.52 2.39 -33.44
N THR A 2 -16.41 1.49 -32.47
CA THR A 2 -16.39 1.84 -31.05
C THR A 2 -15.08 2.58 -30.79
N ILE A 3 -15.14 3.87 -30.47
CA ILE A 3 -13.95 4.65 -30.09
C ILE A 3 -13.42 4.01 -28.80
N LYS A 4 -12.32 3.27 -28.91
CA LYS A 4 -11.59 2.72 -27.77
C LYS A 4 -11.08 3.94 -26.98
N ARG A 5 -11.79 4.33 -25.91
CA ARG A 5 -11.35 5.43 -25.04
C ARG A 5 -9.94 5.08 -24.57
N SER A 6 -8.99 5.98 -24.83
CA SER A 6 -7.62 5.83 -24.33
C SER A 6 -7.65 5.73 -22.81
N ASN A 7 -7.03 4.68 -22.25
CA ASN A 7 -6.88 4.55 -20.80
C ASN A 7 -6.09 5.77 -20.29
N SER A 8 -6.67 6.47 -19.32
CA SER A 8 -6.06 7.61 -18.65
C SER A 8 -5.96 7.34 -17.15
N TYR A 9 -5.11 8.09 -16.46
CA TYR A 9 -5.05 8.10 -14.99
C TYR A 9 -6.43 8.25 -14.32
N ARG A 10 -7.39 8.91 -14.98
CA ARG A 10 -8.75 9.14 -14.47
C ARG A 10 -9.71 7.99 -14.73
N SER A 11 -9.53 7.23 -15.81
CA SER A 11 -10.45 6.17 -16.23
C SER A 11 -10.09 4.79 -15.68
N GLY A 12 -8.88 4.62 -15.13
CA GLY A 12 -8.41 3.33 -14.63
C GLY A 12 -7.76 2.45 -15.72
N PRO A 13 -7.33 1.23 -15.37
CA PRO A 13 -6.81 0.27 -16.34
C PRO A 13 -7.94 -0.31 -17.20
N ASP A 14 -7.60 -0.98 -18.30
CA ASP A 14 -8.54 -1.86 -19.01
C ASP A 14 -8.79 -3.18 -18.26
N GLU A 15 -9.64 -4.02 -18.85
CA GLU A 15 -10.02 -5.35 -18.35
C GLU A 15 -8.81 -6.29 -18.17
N ASN A 16 -7.73 -6.04 -18.90
CA ASN A 16 -6.48 -6.82 -18.79
C ASN A 16 -5.52 -6.21 -17.76
N GLY A 17 -5.90 -5.13 -17.08
CA GLY A 17 -5.06 -4.46 -16.08
C GLY A 17 -4.02 -3.49 -16.67
N HIS A 18 -4.17 -3.05 -17.92
CA HIS A 18 -3.22 -2.15 -18.56
C HIS A 18 -3.62 -0.67 -18.46
N PHE A 19 -2.69 0.17 -18.03
CA PHE A 19 -2.71 1.62 -18.17
C PHE A 19 -1.93 2.01 -19.44
N GLY A 20 -2.62 2.04 -20.59
CA GLY A 20 -1.96 2.20 -21.87
C GLY A 20 -1.09 0.98 -22.17
N ILE A 21 0.24 1.16 -22.22
CA ILE A 21 1.19 0.07 -22.48
C ILE A 21 1.80 -0.56 -21.22
N PHE A 22 1.46 -0.05 -20.03
CA PHE A 22 2.02 -0.50 -18.76
C PHE A 22 0.99 -1.26 -17.92
N GLY A 23 1.42 -2.13 -17.02
CA GLY A 23 0.52 -2.89 -16.14
C GLY A 23 0.39 -4.34 -16.58
N GLY A 24 -0.82 -4.90 -16.53
CA GLY A 24 -1.07 -6.29 -16.89
C GLY A 24 -0.83 -7.29 -15.76
N ARG A 25 -0.79 -8.58 -16.11
CA ARG A 25 -0.58 -9.70 -15.20
C ARG A 25 0.56 -10.58 -15.70
N TYR A 26 1.79 -10.18 -15.38
CA TYR A 26 2.99 -10.92 -15.74
C TYR A 26 3.47 -11.75 -14.55
N VAL A 27 2.77 -12.85 -14.29
CA VAL A 27 3.03 -13.79 -13.19
C VAL A 27 3.04 -15.23 -13.69
N ALA A 28 3.53 -16.14 -12.86
CA ALA A 28 3.39 -17.57 -13.14
C ALA A 28 1.91 -17.98 -13.17
N GLU A 29 1.56 -18.93 -14.03
CA GLU A 29 0.19 -19.44 -14.18
C GLU A 29 -0.41 -19.94 -12.86
N THR A 30 0.44 -20.50 -11.99
CA THR A 30 0.04 -20.97 -10.65
C THR A 30 -0.49 -19.87 -9.74
N LEU A 31 -0.16 -18.60 -10.00
CA LEU A 31 -0.66 -17.44 -9.24
C LEU A 31 -1.94 -16.82 -9.83
N MET A 32 -2.31 -17.17 -11.06
CA MET A 32 -3.44 -16.56 -11.74
C MET A 32 -4.78 -16.75 -11.01
N PRO A 33 -5.13 -17.94 -10.49
CA PRO A 33 -6.36 -18.13 -9.72
C PRO A 33 -6.43 -17.22 -8.49
N LEU A 34 -5.34 -17.12 -7.73
CA LEU A 34 -5.24 -16.26 -6.56
C LEU A 34 -5.45 -14.79 -6.90
N ILE A 35 -4.83 -14.32 -7.98
CA ILE A 35 -4.94 -12.92 -8.43
C ILE A 35 -6.36 -12.60 -8.91
N LEU A 36 -7.01 -13.54 -9.60
CA LEU A 36 -8.39 -13.40 -10.03
C LEU A 36 -9.36 -13.35 -8.84
N ASP A 37 -9.13 -14.15 -7.80
CA ASP A 37 -9.93 -14.13 -6.58
C ASP A 37 -9.77 -12.81 -5.82
N VAL A 38 -8.54 -12.27 -5.74
CA VAL A 38 -8.28 -10.95 -5.19
C VAL A 38 -8.98 -9.86 -6.01
N GLU A 39 -8.94 -9.93 -7.35
CA GLU A 39 -9.63 -8.96 -8.21
C GLU A 39 -11.13 -8.99 -7.99
N LYS A 40 -11.73 -10.18 -8.00
CA LYS A 40 -13.17 -10.35 -7.79
C LYS A 40 -13.59 -9.74 -6.46
N SER A 41 -12.90 -10.13 -5.38
CA SER A 41 -13.18 -9.64 -4.03
C SER A 41 -12.97 -8.12 -3.92
N TYR A 42 -11.95 -7.59 -4.58
CA TYR A 42 -11.67 -6.16 -4.63
C TYR A 42 -12.78 -5.38 -5.35
N ASN A 43 -13.26 -5.88 -6.48
CA ASN A 43 -14.34 -5.24 -7.24
C ASN A 43 -15.67 -5.24 -6.45
N GLU A 44 -15.97 -6.33 -5.74
CA GLU A 44 -17.10 -6.41 -4.82
C GLU A 44 -16.96 -5.40 -3.67
N ALA A 45 -15.81 -5.36 -2.99
CA ALA A 45 -15.54 -4.41 -1.91
C ALA A 45 -15.62 -2.94 -2.37
N LYS A 46 -15.16 -2.65 -3.60
CA LYS A 46 -15.18 -1.31 -4.20
C LYS A 46 -16.60 -0.80 -4.50
N SER A 47 -17.57 -1.70 -4.63
CA SER A 47 -18.97 -1.33 -4.87
C SER A 47 -19.83 -1.42 -3.59
N ASP A 48 -19.28 -1.92 -2.48
CA ASP A 48 -19.96 -2.13 -1.22
C ASP A 48 -19.84 -0.91 -0.28
N PRO A 49 -20.94 -0.19 0.05
CA PRO A 49 -20.91 0.94 0.98
C PRO A 49 -20.42 0.56 2.38
N LEU A 50 -20.75 -0.64 2.87
CA LEU A 50 -20.37 -1.07 4.23
C LEU A 50 -18.85 -1.22 4.35
N PHE A 51 -18.20 -1.71 3.29
CA PHE A 51 -16.74 -1.76 3.22
C PHE A 51 -16.12 -0.36 3.26
N HIS A 52 -16.74 0.61 2.60
CA HIS A 52 -16.26 1.99 2.62
C HIS A 52 -16.42 2.62 4.00
N ASP A 53 -17.54 2.37 4.67
CA ASP A 53 -17.80 2.91 6.00
C ASP A 53 -16.81 2.33 7.02
N GLU A 54 -16.59 1.01 7.01
CA GLU A 54 -15.58 0.36 7.86
C GLU A 54 -14.17 0.91 7.57
N LEU A 55 -13.80 1.03 6.29
CA LEU A 55 -12.51 1.61 5.90
C LEU A 55 -12.36 3.06 6.38
N GLN A 56 -13.38 3.91 6.22
CA GLN A 56 -13.34 5.29 6.69
C GLN A 56 -13.25 5.38 8.22
N ASP A 57 -13.92 4.48 8.95
CA ASP A 57 -13.86 4.44 10.41
C ASP A 57 -12.43 4.17 10.90
N TYR A 58 -11.77 3.12 10.40
CA TYR A 58 -10.38 2.83 10.76
C TYR A 58 -9.43 3.95 10.32
N LEU A 59 -9.63 4.52 9.14
CA LEU A 59 -8.81 5.63 8.67
C LEU A 59 -8.92 6.86 9.58
N LYS A 60 -10.12 7.15 10.10
CA LYS A 60 -10.35 8.28 10.99
C LYS A 60 -9.88 7.98 12.42
N ASN A 61 -10.37 6.90 13.01
CA ASN A 61 -10.28 6.64 14.44
C ASN A 61 -9.00 5.88 14.83
N TYR A 62 -8.44 5.07 13.93
CA TYR A 62 -7.22 4.29 14.19
C TYR A 62 -5.98 4.91 13.53
N VAL A 63 -6.07 5.29 12.26
CA VAL A 63 -4.94 5.90 11.54
C VAL A 63 -4.73 7.37 11.90
N GLY A 64 -5.80 8.09 12.26
CA GLY A 64 -5.75 9.51 12.62
C GLY A 64 -5.93 10.48 11.46
N ARG A 65 -6.67 10.08 10.41
CA ARG A 65 -6.97 10.95 9.27
C ARG A 65 -8.07 11.98 9.61
N PRO A 66 -8.05 13.16 8.96
CA PRO A 66 -7.09 13.60 7.93
C PRO A 66 -5.76 14.09 8.52
N SER A 67 -4.63 13.66 7.95
CA SER A 67 -3.30 14.23 8.26
C SER A 67 -3.25 15.70 7.84
N PRO A 68 -2.69 16.65 8.59
CA PRO A 68 -2.75 18.08 8.22
C PRO A 68 -1.91 18.44 6.97
N LEU A 69 -2.16 19.64 6.43
CA LEU A 69 -1.30 20.30 5.45
C LEU A 69 -0.67 21.51 6.12
N TYR A 70 0.65 21.51 6.23
CA TYR A 70 1.40 22.51 6.98
C TYR A 70 2.12 23.48 6.05
N PHE A 71 1.87 24.77 6.19
CA PHE A 71 2.59 25.80 5.44
C PHE A 71 4.01 25.97 5.99
N ALA A 72 5.02 25.64 5.18
CA ALA A 72 6.43 25.74 5.54
C ALA A 72 6.97 27.15 5.21
N SER A 73 6.61 28.13 6.05
CA SER A 73 6.95 29.54 5.85
C SER A 73 8.46 29.78 5.68
N ARG A 74 9.29 29.21 6.55
CA ARG A 74 10.75 29.35 6.50
C ARG A 74 11.38 28.81 5.21
N LEU A 75 10.87 27.69 4.69
CA LEU A 75 11.37 27.14 3.42
C LEU A 75 10.90 27.98 2.24
N THR A 76 9.65 28.45 2.30
CA THR A 76 9.10 29.36 1.29
C THR A 76 9.95 30.63 1.19
N GLU A 77 10.31 31.23 2.34
CA GLU A 77 11.21 32.38 2.42
C GLU A 77 12.61 32.06 1.90
N HIS A 78 13.19 30.92 2.32
CA HIS A 78 14.53 30.51 1.91
C HIS A 78 14.69 30.37 0.38
N TYR A 79 13.70 29.80 -0.30
CA TYR A 79 13.73 29.63 -1.76
C TYR A 79 13.19 30.84 -2.54
N GLY A 80 12.49 31.77 -1.88
CA GLY A 80 11.97 32.99 -2.48
C GLY A 80 10.99 32.79 -3.65
N GLY A 81 10.38 31.60 -3.75
CA GLY A 81 9.58 31.17 -4.90
C GLY A 81 8.14 30.79 -4.51
N ALA A 82 7.67 29.67 -5.06
CA ALA A 82 6.34 29.14 -4.74
C ALA A 82 6.20 28.85 -3.24
N LYS A 83 4.97 28.97 -2.73
CA LYS A 83 4.66 28.54 -1.36
C LYS A 83 4.85 27.03 -1.23
N ILE A 84 5.47 26.62 -0.13
CA ILE A 84 5.77 25.22 0.16
C ILE A 84 4.84 24.73 1.27
N TYR A 85 4.14 23.62 1.01
CA TYR A 85 3.31 22.95 1.99
C TYR A 85 3.74 21.50 2.18
N PHE A 86 3.69 21.03 3.42
CA PHE A 86 3.91 19.63 3.77
C PHE A 86 2.60 18.91 3.98
N LYS A 87 2.35 17.88 3.16
CA LYS A 87 1.32 16.89 3.46
C LYS A 87 1.87 15.97 4.56
N ARG A 88 1.36 16.13 5.79
CA ARG A 88 1.94 15.55 7.01
C ARG A 88 1.61 14.06 7.21
N ASP A 89 1.82 13.23 6.20
CA ASP A 89 1.50 11.79 6.25
C ASP A 89 2.39 10.98 7.20
N GLU A 90 3.50 11.55 7.67
CA GLU A 90 4.31 10.99 8.75
C GLU A 90 3.63 11.09 10.13
N LEU A 91 2.53 11.84 10.25
CA LEU A 91 1.70 11.89 11.47
C LEU A 91 0.63 10.79 11.51
N ASN A 92 0.45 10.03 10.43
CA ASN A 92 -0.42 8.86 10.46
C ASN A 92 0.10 7.85 11.48
N HIS A 93 -0.78 7.04 12.06
CA HIS A 93 -0.36 5.90 12.86
C HIS A 93 0.66 5.04 12.07
N THR A 94 1.64 4.47 12.75
CA THR A 94 2.87 3.86 12.20
C THR A 94 3.88 4.81 11.52
N GLY A 95 3.57 6.10 11.37
CA GLY A 95 4.53 7.13 10.94
C GLY A 95 4.73 7.26 9.43
N ALA A 96 3.86 6.68 8.60
CA ALA A 96 3.96 6.78 7.14
C ALA A 96 2.62 6.55 6.43
N HIS A 97 2.54 6.88 5.14
CA HIS A 97 1.34 6.64 4.33
C HIS A 97 1.03 5.16 4.05
N LYS A 98 1.95 4.23 4.38
CA LYS A 98 1.81 2.79 4.11
C LYS A 98 0.61 2.18 4.83
N ILE A 99 0.27 2.69 6.01
CA ILE A 99 -0.84 2.20 6.82
C ILE A 99 -2.21 2.32 6.11
N ASN A 100 -2.39 3.35 5.26
CA ASN A 100 -3.64 3.53 4.50
C ASN A 100 -3.92 2.34 3.58
N ASN A 101 -2.88 1.90 2.87
CA ASN A 101 -2.94 0.72 2.02
C ASN A 101 -3.14 -0.56 2.83
N CYS A 102 -2.42 -0.69 3.96
CA CYS A 102 -2.52 -1.87 4.81
C CYS A 102 -3.93 -2.06 5.40
N ILE A 103 -4.59 -0.98 5.84
CA ILE A 103 -6.00 -1.06 6.31
C ILE A 103 -6.93 -1.46 5.17
N GLY A 104 -6.77 -0.92 3.96
CA GLY A 104 -7.61 -1.31 2.84
C GLY A 104 -7.47 -2.80 2.48
N GLN A 105 -6.23 -3.29 2.39
CA GLN A 105 -5.96 -4.68 2.01
C GLN A 105 -6.29 -5.67 3.13
N ILE A 106 -6.06 -5.33 4.39
CA ILE A 106 -6.36 -6.24 5.51
C ILE A 106 -7.88 -6.47 5.66
N LEU A 107 -8.69 -5.44 5.42
CA LEU A 107 -10.15 -5.56 5.40
C LEU A 107 -10.59 -6.46 4.24
N LEU A 108 -9.94 -6.33 3.08
CA LEU A 108 -10.17 -7.22 1.94
C LEU A 108 -9.79 -8.67 2.28
N ALA A 109 -8.62 -8.90 2.89
CA ALA A 109 -8.18 -10.22 3.31
C ALA A 109 -9.15 -10.87 4.30
N ARG A 110 -9.66 -10.10 5.27
CA ARG A 110 -10.71 -10.56 6.20
C ARG A 110 -12.00 -10.94 5.48
N ARG A 111 -12.44 -10.14 4.51
CA ARG A 111 -13.62 -10.44 3.68
C ARG A 111 -13.44 -11.74 2.89
N MET A 112 -12.22 -11.99 2.41
CA MET A 112 -11.82 -13.23 1.73
C MET A 112 -11.66 -14.43 2.67
N GLY A 113 -11.83 -14.25 4.00
CA GLY A 113 -11.68 -15.32 4.99
C GLY A 113 -10.23 -15.75 5.24
N LYS A 114 -9.24 -14.95 4.79
CA LYS A 114 -7.82 -15.27 4.95
C LYS A 114 -7.38 -15.01 6.39
N ARG A 115 -6.59 -15.94 6.94
CA ARG A 115 -6.17 -15.95 8.35
C ARG A 115 -4.69 -15.62 8.53
N ARG A 116 -3.93 -15.72 7.45
CA ARG A 116 -2.50 -15.51 7.39
C ARG A 116 -2.16 -14.44 6.36
N ILE A 117 -1.29 -13.51 6.74
CA ILE A 117 -0.86 -12.39 5.91
C ILE A 117 0.63 -12.48 5.71
N ILE A 118 1.03 -12.45 4.44
CA ILE A 118 2.44 -12.32 4.08
C ILE A 118 2.68 -10.94 3.47
N ALA A 119 3.88 -10.40 3.68
CA ALA A 119 4.33 -9.18 3.02
C ALA A 119 5.85 -9.20 2.87
N GLU A 120 6.37 -8.35 2.00
CA GLU A 120 7.79 -8.11 1.80
C GLU A 120 8.18 -6.71 2.28
N THR A 121 9.41 -6.52 2.75
CA THR A 121 9.86 -5.17 3.08
C THR A 121 11.36 -4.97 2.87
N GLY A 122 11.74 -3.75 2.50
CA GLY A 122 13.13 -3.30 2.43
C GLY A 122 13.46 -2.43 3.64
N ALA A 123 13.12 -1.14 3.57
CA ALA A 123 13.33 -0.22 4.70
C ALA A 123 12.54 -0.55 6.00
N GLY A 124 11.57 -1.48 5.95
CA GLY A 124 10.81 -1.95 7.11
C GLY A 124 9.48 -1.24 7.37
N GLN A 125 9.23 -0.06 6.77
CA GLN A 125 7.99 0.71 7.01
C GLN A 125 6.73 -0.04 6.57
N HIS A 126 6.78 -0.76 5.45
CA HIS A 126 5.66 -1.59 5.00
C HIS A 126 5.43 -2.77 5.94
N GLY A 127 6.49 -3.48 6.32
CA GLY A 127 6.39 -4.60 7.25
C GLY A 127 5.85 -4.19 8.62
N VAL A 128 6.25 -3.03 9.15
CA VAL A 128 5.68 -2.47 10.40
C VAL A 128 4.19 -2.17 10.24
N ALA A 129 3.78 -1.55 9.13
CA ALA A 129 2.37 -1.27 8.87
C ALA A 129 1.53 -2.55 8.72
N THR A 130 2.04 -3.56 8.01
CA THR A 130 1.39 -4.88 7.88
C THR A 130 1.28 -5.57 9.23
N ALA A 131 2.37 -5.64 10.01
CA ALA A 131 2.35 -6.23 11.36
C ALA A 131 1.34 -5.53 12.28
N THR A 132 1.25 -4.20 12.19
CA THR A 132 0.31 -3.39 12.97
C THR A 132 -1.14 -3.79 12.67
N VAL A 133 -1.51 -3.89 11.39
CA VAL A 133 -2.88 -4.25 11.03
C VAL A 133 -3.18 -5.72 11.28
N CYS A 134 -2.21 -6.62 11.16
CA CYS A 134 -2.39 -8.03 11.52
C CYS A 134 -2.64 -8.18 13.03
N ALA A 135 -1.87 -7.47 13.86
CA ALA A 135 -2.07 -7.44 15.30
C ALA A 135 -3.46 -6.88 15.69
N LEU A 136 -3.91 -5.82 15.01
CA LEU A 136 -5.23 -5.23 15.22
C LEU A 136 -6.38 -6.24 14.98
N PHE A 137 -6.24 -7.09 13.95
CA PHE A 137 -7.29 -8.02 13.54
C PHE A 137 -7.05 -9.47 14.00
N GLY A 138 -5.98 -9.74 14.76
CA GLY A 138 -5.65 -11.08 15.25
C GLY A 138 -5.30 -12.06 14.12
N LEU A 139 -4.60 -11.60 13.09
CA LEU A 139 -4.17 -12.41 11.95
C LEU A 139 -2.69 -12.78 12.07
N GLU A 140 -2.30 -13.97 11.59
CA GLU A 140 -0.90 -14.35 11.51
C GLU A 140 -0.17 -13.45 10.51
N CYS A 141 1.01 -12.97 10.86
CA CYS A 141 1.80 -12.07 10.02
C CYS A 141 3.21 -12.62 9.81
N VAL A 142 3.58 -12.81 8.54
CA VAL A 142 4.94 -13.17 8.14
C VAL A 142 5.48 -12.08 7.21
N VAL A 143 6.63 -11.52 7.57
CA VAL A 143 7.29 -10.47 6.78
C VAL A 143 8.62 -10.97 6.25
N TYR A 144 8.74 -11.05 4.94
CA TYR A 144 9.98 -11.35 4.23
C TYR A 144 10.83 -10.10 4.10
N MET A 145 12.09 -10.19 4.50
CA MET A 145 13.00 -9.05 4.47
C MET A 145 14.40 -9.52 4.09
N GLY A 146 15.05 -8.82 3.17
CA GLY A 146 16.41 -9.14 2.76
C GLY A 146 17.37 -9.11 3.95
N ALA A 147 18.25 -10.11 4.07
CA ALA A 147 19.16 -10.21 5.21
C ALA A 147 20.04 -8.94 5.37
N THR A 148 20.45 -8.34 4.25
CA THR A 148 21.22 -7.08 4.26
C THR A 148 20.42 -5.89 4.78
N ASP A 149 19.10 -5.89 4.61
CA ASP A 149 18.22 -4.84 5.10
C ASP A 149 17.88 -5.05 6.58
N ILE A 150 17.81 -6.29 7.07
CA ILE A 150 17.52 -6.63 8.48
C ILE A 150 18.53 -5.99 9.42
N GLU A 151 19.83 -6.11 9.12
CA GLU A 151 20.89 -5.53 9.95
C GLU A 151 20.79 -4.00 9.99
N ARG A 152 20.55 -3.38 8.82
CA ARG A 152 20.46 -1.92 8.67
C ARG A 152 19.21 -1.33 9.31
N GLN A 153 18.13 -2.09 9.35
CA GLN A 153 16.80 -1.65 9.81
C GLN A 153 16.38 -2.36 11.09
N ALA A 154 17.34 -2.74 11.94
CA ALA A 154 17.10 -3.42 13.22
C ALA A 154 15.97 -2.79 14.06
N PRO A 155 15.81 -1.44 14.15
CA PRO A 155 14.68 -0.85 14.88
C PRO A 155 13.30 -1.23 14.31
N ASN A 156 13.16 -1.31 12.98
CA ASN A 156 11.90 -1.71 12.34
C ASN A 156 11.67 -3.21 12.47
N VAL A 157 12.73 -4.03 12.37
CA VAL A 157 12.65 -5.47 12.63
C VAL A 157 12.17 -5.76 14.05
N PHE A 158 12.71 -5.04 15.03
CA PHE A 158 12.28 -5.16 16.42
C PHE A 158 10.80 -4.75 16.60
N ARG A 159 10.37 -3.65 15.99
CA ARG A 159 8.95 -3.23 16.00
C ARG A 159 8.02 -4.29 15.41
N MET A 160 8.39 -4.90 14.28
CA MET A 160 7.60 -5.98 13.68
C MET A 160 7.44 -7.17 14.64
N LYS A 161 8.53 -7.58 15.30
CA LYS A 161 8.50 -8.67 16.28
C LYS A 161 7.66 -8.32 17.52
N LEU A 162 7.74 -7.09 18.02
CA LEU A 162 6.89 -6.62 19.13
C LEU A 162 5.40 -6.65 18.79
N LEU A 163 5.06 -6.43 17.52
CA LEU A 163 3.70 -6.54 17.00
C LEU A 163 3.28 -8.00 16.72
N GLY A 164 4.15 -8.98 17.00
CA GLY A 164 3.86 -10.40 16.84
C GLY A 164 4.11 -10.96 15.43
N ALA A 165 4.73 -10.21 14.52
CA ALA A 165 5.06 -10.70 13.20
C ALA A 165 6.33 -11.58 13.20
N ASP A 166 6.30 -12.64 12.41
CA ASP A 166 7.46 -13.49 12.10
C ASP A 166 8.26 -12.87 10.95
N VAL A 167 9.46 -12.36 11.26
CA VAL A 167 10.32 -11.73 10.26
C VAL A 167 11.28 -12.77 9.69
N LYS A 168 11.06 -13.15 8.42
CA LYS A 168 11.87 -14.13 7.70
C LYS A 168 13.02 -13.47 6.94
N PRO A 169 14.29 -13.75 7.30
CA PRO A 169 15.43 -13.27 6.53
C PRO A 169 15.48 -13.97 5.17
N VAL A 170 15.73 -13.18 4.12
CA VAL A 170 15.99 -13.71 2.77
C VAL A 170 17.45 -13.52 2.43
N GLU A 171 18.15 -14.64 2.32
CA GLU A 171 19.58 -14.73 2.01
C GLU A 171 19.85 -15.01 0.53
N SER A 172 18.80 -15.35 -0.24
CA SER A 172 18.92 -15.67 -1.66
C SER A 172 19.25 -14.42 -2.50
N GLY A 173 19.97 -14.63 -3.59
CA GLY A 173 20.28 -13.57 -4.56
C GLY A 173 21.12 -12.44 -3.96
N THR A 174 20.61 -11.21 -4.09
CA THR A 174 21.25 -10.00 -3.52
C THR A 174 20.83 -9.72 -2.08
N ALA A 175 19.94 -10.54 -1.52
CA ALA A 175 19.38 -10.38 -0.18
C ALA A 175 18.79 -8.98 0.06
N THR A 176 18.03 -8.47 -0.92
CA THR A 176 17.32 -7.18 -0.88
C THR A 176 15.80 -7.33 -1.10
N LEU A 177 15.06 -6.22 -1.16
CA LEU A 177 13.61 -6.18 -1.41
C LEU A 177 13.14 -7.06 -2.59
N LYS A 178 13.90 -7.10 -3.70
CA LYS A 178 13.52 -7.90 -4.87
C LYS A 178 13.49 -9.39 -4.53
N ASP A 179 14.47 -9.86 -3.77
CA ASP A 179 14.58 -11.26 -3.37
C ASP A 179 13.50 -11.60 -2.33
N ALA A 180 13.23 -10.68 -1.40
CA ALA A 180 12.14 -10.81 -0.44
C ALA A 180 10.76 -10.95 -1.13
N MET A 181 10.51 -10.18 -2.19
CA MET A 181 9.29 -10.30 -2.99
C MET A 181 9.16 -11.68 -3.64
N ASN A 182 10.25 -12.25 -4.16
CA ASN A 182 10.23 -13.57 -4.78
C ASN A 182 9.92 -14.67 -3.77
N GLU A 183 10.49 -14.63 -2.56
CA GLU A 183 10.18 -15.60 -1.51
C GLU A 183 8.74 -15.45 -1.01
N ALA A 184 8.23 -14.22 -0.86
CA ALA A 184 6.83 -13.99 -0.51
C ALA A 184 5.87 -14.57 -1.57
N LEU A 185 6.16 -14.39 -2.86
CA LEU A 185 5.36 -14.98 -3.94
C LEU A 185 5.40 -16.52 -3.92
N ARG A 186 6.55 -17.12 -3.59
CA ARG A 186 6.67 -18.59 -3.46
C ARG A 186 5.87 -19.11 -2.27
N ASP A 187 5.93 -18.42 -1.13
CA ASP A 187 5.08 -18.74 0.04
C ASP A 187 3.60 -18.68 -0.37
N TRP A 188 3.19 -17.62 -1.10
CA TRP A 188 1.80 -17.48 -1.50
C TRP A 188 1.29 -18.65 -2.34
N VAL A 189 2.11 -19.14 -3.27
CA VAL A 189 1.79 -20.33 -4.09
C VAL A 189 1.74 -21.61 -3.24
N ALA A 190 2.53 -21.71 -2.18
CA ALA A 190 2.54 -22.87 -1.31
C ALA A 190 1.35 -22.89 -0.32
N ASN A 191 0.84 -21.72 0.07
CA ASN A 191 -0.19 -21.56 1.11
C ASN A 191 -1.44 -20.82 0.58
N VAL A 192 -1.96 -21.25 -0.56
CA VAL A 192 -3.03 -20.55 -1.31
C VAL A 192 -4.36 -20.38 -0.55
N ASP A 193 -4.71 -21.35 0.29
CA ASP A 193 -6.06 -21.45 0.87
C ASP A 193 -6.31 -20.44 1.98
N ASP A 194 -5.30 -20.16 2.81
CA ASP A 194 -5.45 -19.36 4.03
C ASP A 194 -4.67 -18.03 4.00
N THR A 195 -3.78 -17.86 3.01
CA THR A 195 -2.84 -16.74 2.96
C THR A 195 -3.25 -15.63 1.99
N TYR A 196 -3.10 -14.38 2.42
CA TYR A 196 -3.21 -13.18 1.58
C TYR A 196 -1.86 -12.47 1.49
N TYR A 197 -1.47 -12.07 0.27
CA TYR A 197 -0.25 -11.30 0.05
C TYR A 197 -0.53 -9.80 0.05
N LEU A 198 -0.04 -9.09 1.08
CA LEU A 198 -0.27 -7.66 1.26
C LEU A 198 0.86 -6.84 0.60
N ILE A 199 0.64 -6.43 -0.65
CA ILE A 199 1.63 -5.66 -1.43
C ILE A 199 1.70 -4.19 -0.95
N GLY A 200 2.92 -3.69 -0.74
CA GLY A 200 3.16 -2.38 -0.13
C GLY A 200 3.26 -1.17 -1.05
N THR A 201 3.19 -1.36 -2.37
CA THR A 201 3.36 -0.29 -3.35
C THR A 201 2.46 -0.47 -4.56
N ALA A 202 2.19 0.61 -5.31
CA ALA A 202 1.37 0.60 -6.51
C ALA A 202 2.13 -0.03 -7.71
N ALA A 203 2.51 -1.29 -7.56
CA ALA A 203 3.19 -2.12 -8.53
C ALA A 203 2.71 -3.58 -8.40
N GLY A 204 3.28 -4.47 -9.19
CA GLY A 204 2.88 -5.87 -9.24
C GLY A 204 1.74 -6.11 -10.24
N PRO A 205 1.20 -7.35 -10.29
CA PRO A 205 0.14 -7.71 -11.21
C PRO A 205 -1.17 -6.99 -10.86
N HIS A 206 -1.96 -6.64 -11.88
CA HIS A 206 -3.34 -6.23 -11.66
C HIS A 206 -4.10 -7.32 -10.88
N PRO A 207 -4.79 -7.02 -9.76
CA PRO A 207 -5.39 -5.73 -9.40
C PRO A 207 -4.57 -4.81 -8.46
N TYR A 208 -3.39 -5.24 -7.99
CA TYR A 208 -2.66 -4.54 -6.92
C TYR A 208 -2.35 -3.07 -7.21
N PRO A 209 -1.85 -2.66 -8.40
CA PRO A 209 -1.61 -1.24 -8.67
C PRO A 209 -2.86 -0.36 -8.51
N SER A 210 -4.02 -0.84 -8.95
CA SER A 210 -5.30 -0.13 -8.83
C SER A 210 -5.80 -0.10 -7.39
N MET A 211 -5.68 -1.23 -6.69
CA MET A 211 -6.09 -1.36 -5.29
C MET A 211 -5.25 -0.48 -4.37
N VAL A 212 -3.92 -0.55 -4.47
CA VAL A 212 -3.01 0.26 -3.66
C VAL A 212 -3.24 1.74 -3.89
N ARG A 213 -3.46 2.15 -5.15
CA ARG A 213 -3.84 3.54 -5.48
C ARG A 213 -5.13 3.93 -4.77
N ASP A 214 -6.19 3.15 -4.91
CA ASP A 214 -7.51 3.49 -4.37
C ASP A 214 -7.49 3.54 -2.83
N CYS A 215 -6.74 2.64 -2.16
CA CYS A 215 -6.54 2.65 -0.71
C CYS A 215 -5.65 3.80 -0.23
N ALA A 216 -4.57 4.13 -0.96
CA ALA A 216 -3.71 5.27 -0.63
C ALA A 216 -4.45 6.62 -0.78
N LEU A 217 -5.37 6.69 -1.74
CA LEU A 217 -6.18 7.87 -2.05
C LEU A 217 -7.46 7.97 -1.21
N ALA A 218 -7.70 7.07 -0.25
CA ALA A 218 -8.89 7.09 0.58
C ALA A 218 -9.19 8.51 1.12
N ARG A 219 -10.43 8.94 0.89
CA ARG A 219 -10.80 10.00 -0.05
C ARG A 219 -10.39 11.43 0.32
N ARG A 220 -9.95 12.17 -0.70
CA ARG A 220 -10.32 13.55 -1.12
C ARG A 220 -10.47 14.71 -0.11
N VAL A 221 -10.18 14.58 1.18
CA VAL A 221 -10.29 15.72 2.12
C VAL A 221 -9.40 16.90 1.68
N TRP A 222 -8.31 16.61 0.97
CA TRP A 222 -7.39 17.62 0.47
C TRP A 222 -7.77 18.20 -0.88
N LEU A 223 -8.61 17.58 -1.71
CA LEU A 223 -8.88 18.15 -3.04
C LEU A 223 -9.60 19.51 -2.96
N SER A 224 -10.43 19.72 -1.93
CA SER A 224 -11.02 21.03 -1.63
C SER A 224 -9.96 22.02 -1.16
N SER A 225 -9.02 21.60 -0.30
CA SER A 225 -7.90 22.44 0.12
C SER A 225 -6.90 22.73 -1.00
N LEU A 226 -6.65 21.77 -1.90
CA LEU A 226 -5.73 21.85 -3.04
C LEU A 226 -6.25 22.74 -4.15
N ALA A 227 -7.58 22.75 -4.37
CA ALA A 227 -8.21 23.67 -5.32
C ALA A 227 -7.96 25.14 -4.95
N ALA A 228 -7.74 25.45 -3.67
CA ALA A 228 -7.37 26.78 -3.19
C ALA A 228 -5.88 27.12 -3.33
N LEU A 229 -5.04 26.16 -3.75
CA LEU A 229 -3.56 26.25 -3.73
C LEU A 229 -2.95 26.11 -5.14
N ALA A 230 -3.71 26.45 -6.19
CA ALA A 230 -3.22 26.40 -7.56
C ALA A 230 -1.97 27.27 -7.74
N GLY A 231 -0.84 26.65 -8.15
CA GLY A 231 0.47 27.32 -8.31
C GLY A 231 1.47 27.09 -7.18
N GLU A 232 1.17 26.23 -6.20
CA GLU A 232 2.01 25.99 -5.03
C GLU A 232 2.70 24.62 -5.06
N ILE A 233 3.83 24.47 -4.36
CA ILE A 233 4.59 23.21 -4.25
C ILE A 233 4.13 22.45 -3.02
N ILE A 234 3.74 21.19 -3.21
CA ILE A 234 3.28 20.31 -2.13
C ILE A 234 4.23 19.15 -2.02
N LEU A 235 4.95 19.10 -0.90
CA LEU A 235 5.87 18.02 -0.60
C LEU A 235 5.14 16.98 0.25
N ASN A 236 5.13 15.74 -0.24
CA ASN A 236 4.62 14.59 0.50
C ASN A 236 5.81 13.74 0.97
N GLY A 237 5.83 13.36 2.25
CA GLY A 237 6.96 12.73 2.96
C GLY A 237 7.35 11.32 2.52
N GLY A 238 7.26 11.00 1.23
CA GLY A 238 7.67 9.70 0.69
C GLY A 238 7.20 9.39 -0.73
N GLN A 239 6.57 10.34 -1.43
CA GLN A 239 6.31 10.26 -2.86
C GLN A 239 6.65 11.61 -3.49
N LYS A 240 7.38 11.59 -4.61
CA LYS A 240 7.51 12.76 -5.47
C LYS A 240 6.10 13.11 -5.93
N ALA A 241 5.53 14.20 -5.40
CA ALA A 241 4.48 14.91 -6.11
C ALA A 241 5.15 15.50 -7.35
N PHE A 242 4.64 15.16 -8.53
CA PHE A 242 5.01 15.85 -9.77
C PHE A 242 4.31 17.21 -9.81
#